data_AF-A0A524CU39-F1
#
_entry.id   AF-A0A524CU39-F1
#
_cell.length_a   1.000
_cell.length_b   1.000
_cell.length_c   1.000
_cell.angle_alpha   90.00
_cell.angle_beta   90.00
_cell.angle_gamma   90.00
#
_symmetry.space_group_name_H-M   'P 1'
#
loop_
_entity.id
_entity.type
_entity.pdbx_description
1 polymer ?
#
loop_
_entity_poly.entity_id
_entity_poly.type
_entity_poly.pdbx_seq_one_letter_code
_entity_poly.pdbx_strand_id
1 'polypeptide(L)'
;MSWKKHTKKISELKKSNTDIDMKVRDRLEKITKEMLDDDVAVSLDFLIDHLHLHKDKSDAIQELKLHVDLMEGIEYGVILDDNDQSVYVFFKKST
;
A
#
# COMPACT_ATOMS: atom_id res chain seq x y z
N MET A 1 -12.33 -31.62 -22.42
CA MET A 1 -12.50 -30.70 -21.26
C MET A 1 -12.52 -29.27 -21.76
N SER A 2 -13.57 -28.50 -21.49
CA SER A 2 -13.69 -27.13 -22.01
C SER A 2 -12.94 -26.15 -21.10
N TRP A 3 -11.69 -25.85 -21.44
CA TRP A 3 -10.85 -24.85 -20.76
C TRP A 3 -11.51 -23.45 -20.70
N LYS A 4 -12.47 -23.18 -21.59
CA LYS A 4 -13.26 -21.94 -21.65
C LYS A 4 -14.02 -21.64 -20.35
N LYS A 5 -14.40 -22.64 -19.56
CA LYS A 5 -15.05 -22.42 -18.24
C LYS A 5 -14.09 -21.86 -17.18
N HIS A 6 -12.79 -21.89 -17.44
CA HIS A 6 -11.74 -21.35 -16.58
C HIS A 6 -11.18 -20.02 -17.13
N THR A 7 -11.84 -19.39 -18.11
CA THR A 7 -11.41 -18.11 -18.69
C THR A 7 -12.30 -16.96 -18.23
N LYS A 8 -11.70 -15.82 -17.93
CA LYS A 8 -12.37 -14.53 -17.72
C LYS A 8 -12.02 -13.59 -18.87
N LYS A 9 -12.87 -12.60 -19.17
CA LYS A 9 -12.54 -11.60 -20.19
C LYS A 9 -11.42 -10.69 -19.69
N ILE A 10 -10.44 -10.44 -20.55
CA ILE A 10 -9.33 -9.52 -20.25
C ILE A 10 -9.85 -8.11 -19.90
N SER A 11 -10.91 -7.64 -20.55
CA SER A 11 -11.51 -6.33 -20.27
C SER A 11 -12.12 -6.24 -18.86
N GLU A 12 -12.73 -7.32 -18.38
CA GLU A 12 -13.29 -7.39 -17.01
C GLU A 12 -12.16 -7.41 -15.97
N LEU A 13 -11.08 -8.16 -16.24
CA LEU A 13 -9.89 -8.17 -15.41
C LEU A 13 -9.21 -6.79 -15.33
N LYS A 14 -9.03 -6.13 -16.48
CA LYS A 14 -8.44 -4.77 -16.53
C LYS A 14 -9.27 -3.77 -15.73
N LYS A 15 -10.60 -3.76 -15.90
CA LYS A 15 -11.49 -2.87 -15.16
C LYS A 15 -11.41 -3.13 -13.65
N SER A 16 -11.47 -4.40 -13.25
CA SER A 16 -11.36 -4.79 -11.84
C SER A 16 -10.03 -4.36 -11.23
N ASN A 17 -8.92 -4.47 -11.97
CA ASN A 17 -7.61 -4.03 -11.49
C ASN A 17 -7.57 -2.52 -11.31
N THR A 18 -8.05 -1.75 -12.30
CA THR A 18 -8.12 -0.28 -12.18
C THR A 18 -8.98 0.17 -10.99
N ASP A 19 -10.13 -0.47 -10.75
CA ASP A 19 -10.99 -0.14 -9.61
C ASP A 19 -10.32 -0.47 -8.26
N ILE A 20 -9.45 -1.49 -8.22
CA ILE A 20 -8.66 -1.83 -7.03
C ILE A 20 -7.55 -0.80 -6.83
N ASP A 21 -6.78 -0.49 -7.87
CA ASP A 21 -5.68 0.48 -7.82
C ASP A 21 -6.16 1.86 -7.34
N MET A 22 -7.33 2.31 -7.81
CA MET A 22 -7.94 3.56 -7.36
C MET A 22 -8.27 3.53 -5.86
N LYS A 23 -8.85 2.42 -5.36
CA LYS A 23 -9.18 2.29 -3.93
C LYS A 23 -7.95 2.24 -3.06
N VAL A 24 -6.87 1.60 -3.51
CA VAL A 24 -5.59 1.56 -2.79
C VAL A 24 -5.05 2.98 -2.65
N ARG A 25 -5.04 3.75 -3.74
CA ARG A 25 -4.62 5.15 -3.73
C ARG A 25 -5.47 6.01 -2.78
N ASP A 26 -6.80 5.91 -2.85
CA ASP A 26 -7.70 6.70 -2.00
C ASP A 26 -7.48 6.38 -0.50
N ARG A 27 -7.28 5.10 -0.17
CA ARG A 27 -7.00 4.67 1.21
C ARG A 27 -5.64 5.17 1.69
N LEU A 28 -4.61 5.08 0.86
CA LEU A 28 -3.28 5.58 1.18
C LEU A 28 -3.30 7.09 1.38
N GLU A 29 -3.93 7.85 0.47
CA GLU A 29 -4.09 9.30 0.62
C GLU A 29 -4.78 9.70 1.92
N LYS A 30 -5.78 8.92 2.34
CA LYS A 30 -6.47 9.16 3.61
C LYS A 30 -5.56 8.92 4.82
N ILE A 31 -4.91 7.76 4.89
CA ILE A 31 -4.00 7.41 6.00
C ILE A 31 -2.87 8.43 6.08
N THR A 32 -2.24 8.74 4.95
CA THR A 32 -1.13 9.68 4.92
C THR A 32 -1.54 11.07 5.39
N LYS A 33 -2.73 11.57 5.01
CA LYS A 33 -3.25 12.86 5.50
C LYS A 33 -3.53 12.86 7.00
N GLU A 34 -4.03 11.75 7.54
CA GLU A 34 -4.28 11.61 8.98
C GLU A 34 -2.97 11.54 9.77
N MET A 35 -1.87 11.07 9.18
CA MET A 35 -0.58 10.90 9.85
C MET A 35 0.43 12.02 9.61
N LEU A 36 0.26 12.84 8.57
CA LEU A 36 1.28 13.76 8.03
C LEU A 36 1.80 14.84 8.99
N ASP A 37 1.07 15.09 10.09
CA ASP A 37 1.42 16.08 11.10
C ASP A 37 1.41 15.48 12.54
N ASP A 38 1.24 14.16 12.65
CA ASP A 38 1.21 13.42 13.91
C ASP A 38 2.51 12.62 14.09
N ASP A 39 3.06 12.61 15.31
CA ASP A 39 4.25 11.81 15.67
C ASP A 39 3.88 10.33 15.87
N VAL A 40 3.35 9.72 14.81
CA VAL A 40 2.80 8.35 14.82
C VAL A 40 3.32 7.53 13.65
N ALA A 41 3.53 6.25 13.91
CA ALA A 41 3.83 5.25 12.90
C ALA A 41 2.76 4.16 12.90
N VAL A 42 2.45 3.61 11.72
CA VAL A 42 1.45 2.56 11.52
C VAL A 42 2.15 1.25 11.20
N SER A 43 1.61 0.14 11.72
CA SER A 43 2.15 -1.19 11.43
C SER A 43 2.09 -1.50 9.92
N LEU A 44 3.19 -2.02 9.38
CA LEU A 44 3.24 -2.50 7.99
C LEU A 44 2.25 -3.64 7.76
N ASP A 45 2.05 -4.52 8.74
CA ASP A 45 1.11 -5.64 8.61
C ASP A 45 -0.34 -5.14 8.44
N PHE A 46 -0.71 -4.08 9.16
CA PHE A 46 -1.98 -3.38 8.93
C PHE A 46 -2.05 -2.79 7.52
N LEU A 47 -0.98 -2.13 7.04
CA LEU A 47 -0.96 -1.54 5.70
C LEU A 47 -1.07 -2.61 4.60
N ILE A 48 -0.42 -3.76 4.75
CA ILE A 48 -0.53 -4.89 3.82
C ILE A 48 -1.99 -5.30 3.65
N ASP A 49 -2.70 -5.51 4.76
CA ASP A 49 -4.10 -5.92 4.71
C ASP A 49 -5.02 -4.79 4.22
N HIS A 50 -4.78 -3.56 4.67
CA HIS A 50 -5.64 -2.41 4.38
C HIS A 50 -5.51 -1.92 2.93
N LEU A 51 -4.29 -1.92 2.39
CA LEU A 51 -3.96 -1.48 1.04
C LEU A 51 -3.86 -2.65 0.07
N HIS A 52 -4.08 -3.89 0.52
CA HIS A 52 -3.94 -5.11 -0.30
C HIS A 52 -2.56 -5.25 -0.95
N LEU A 53 -1.50 -4.84 -0.24
CA LEU A 53 -0.13 -4.96 -0.72
C LEU A 53 0.32 -6.42 -0.76
N HIS A 54 1.50 -6.64 -1.31
CA HIS A 54 2.16 -7.93 -1.25
C HIS A 54 2.31 -8.43 0.20
N LYS A 55 2.20 -9.75 0.41
CA LYS A 55 2.28 -10.36 1.75
C LYS A 55 3.70 -10.44 2.30
N ASP A 56 4.68 -10.47 1.41
CA ASP A 56 6.09 -10.37 1.81
C ASP A 56 6.39 -8.93 2.21
N LYS A 57 6.99 -8.74 3.39
CA LYS A 57 7.26 -7.40 3.94
C LYS A 57 8.19 -6.57 3.06
N SER A 58 9.18 -7.19 2.42
CA SER A 58 10.14 -6.47 1.56
C SER A 58 9.45 -5.99 0.30
N ASP A 59 8.66 -6.86 -0.33
CA ASP A 59 7.88 -6.51 -1.52
C ASP A 59 6.79 -5.47 -1.18
N ALA A 60 6.14 -5.59 -0.03
CA ALA A 60 5.15 -4.63 0.46
C ALA A 60 5.73 -3.23 0.63
N ILE A 61 6.94 -3.12 1.18
CA ILE A 61 7.64 -1.83 1.33
C ILE A 61 7.96 -1.24 -0.04
N GLN A 62 8.38 -2.06 -1.01
CA GLN A 62 8.64 -1.58 -2.38
C GLN A 62 7.37 -1.11 -3.06
N GLU A 63 6.27 -1.85 -2.92
CA GLU A 63 4.97 -1.47 -3.47
C GLU A 63 4.45 -0.18 -2.84
N LEU A 64 4.54 -0.07 -1.51
CA LEU A 64 4.17 1.14 -0.79
C LEU A 64 5.01 2.34 -1.24
N LYS A 65 6.32 2.16 -1.42
CA LYS A 65 7.20 3.20 -1.96
C LYS A 65 6.72 3.70 -3.32
N LEU A 66 6.40 2.80 -4.24
CA LEU A 66 5.90 3.18 -5.56
C LEU A 66 4.60 3.99 -5.46
N HIS A 67 3.71 3.62 -4.53
CA HIS A 67 2.49 4.39 -4.31
C HIS A 67 2.74 5.76 -3.69
N VAL A 68 3.66 5.87 -2.73
CA VAL A 68 4.04 7.14 -2.10
C VAL A 68 4.78 8.06 -3.07
N ASP A 69 5.68 7.54 -3.90
CA ASP A 69 6.42 8.30 -4.91
C ASP A 69 5.47 8.96 -5.95
N LEU A 70 4.26 8.43 -6.11
CA LEU A 70 3.19 9.03 -6.94
C LEU A 70 2.43 10.15 -6.23
N MET A 71 2.63 10.32 -4.92
CA MET A 71 2.06 11.39 -4.12
C MET A 71 3.04 12.56 -4.04
N GLU A 72 2.66 13.71 -4.58
CA GLU A 72 3.54 14.88 -4.55
C GLU A 72 3.74 15.40 -3.11
N GLY A 73 5.01 15.62 -2.74
CA GLY A 73 5.38 16.27 -1.48
C GLY A 73 5.27 15.39 -0.24
N ILE A 74 5.23 14.06 -0.41
CA ILE A 74 5.19 13.09 0.69
C ILE A 74 6.40 12.16 0.60
N GLU A 75 7.09 12.00 1.72
CA GLU A 75 8.08 10.94 1.94
C GLU A 75 7.53 9.94 2.96
N TYR A 76 8.07 8.72 2.93
CA TYR A 76 7.81 7.71 3.94
C TYR A 76 9.12 7.26 4.60
N GLY A 77 9.02 6.76 5.82
CA GLY A 77 10.12 6.13 6.53
C GLY A 77 9.67 4.81 7.16
N VAL A 78 10.64 3.91 7.37
CA VAL A 78 10.41 2.59 7.98
C VAL A 78 11.22 2.49 9.25
N ILE A 79 10.61 2.00 10.31
CA ILE A 79 11.22 1.77 11.62
C ILE A 79 10.98 0.31 12.00
N LEU A 80 12.02 -0.36 12.49
CA LEU A 80 11.92 -1.68 13.09
C LEU A 80 11.79 -1.50 14.61
N ASP A 81 10.81 -2.16 15.22
CA ASP A 81 10.77 -2.30 16.67
C ASP A 81 11.65 -3.49 17.07
N ASP A 82 12.73 -3.22 17.79
CA ASP A 82 13.69 -4.24 18.22
C ASP A 82 13.10 -5.24 19.23
N ASN A 83 12.02 -4.89 19.92
CA ASN A 83 11.43 -5.74 20.97
C ASN A 83 10.70 -6.96 20.39
N ASP A 84 9.99 -6.77 19.29
CA ASP A 84 9.13 -7.80 18.68
C ASP A 84 9.40 -8.02 17.17
N GLN A 85 10.38 -7.30 16.61
CA GLN A 85 10.74 -7.33 15.19
C GLN A 85 9.59 -6.87 14.27
N SER A 86 8.64 -6.10 14.81
CA SER A 86 7.56 -5.49 14.04
C SER A 86 8.09 -4.34 13.18
N VAL A 87 7.49 -4.16 12.00
CA VAL A 87 7.84 -3.09 11.07
C VAL A 87 6.75 -2.04 11.10
N TYR A 88 7.16 -0.78 11.30
CA TYR A 88 6.28 0.38 11.30
C TYR A 88 6.67 1.35 10.20
N VAL A 89 5.67 2.05 9.67
CA VAL A 89 5.82 3.04 8.61
C VAL A 89 5.26 4.37 9.09
N PHE A 90 5.96 5.46 8.79
CA PHE A 90 5.47 6.82 9.03
C PHE A 90 5.59 7.64 7.75
N PHE A 91 4.79 8.71 7.66
CA PHE A 91 4.79 9.61 6.51
C PHE A 91 5.16 11.02 6.97
N LYS A 92 5.86 11.77 6.12
CA LYS A 92 6.24 13.16 6.38
C LYS A 92 6.17 13.98 5.10
N LYS A 93 6.03 15.30 5.24
CA LYS A 93 6.13 16.21 4.08
C LYS A 93 7.58 16.16 3.54
N SER A 94 7.72 16.00 2.23
CA SER A 94 9.00 16.23 1.56
C SER A 94 9.40 17.68 1.80
N THR A 95 10.65 17.90 2.21
CA THR A 95 11.18 19.25 2.50
C THR A 95 11.54 19.99 1.22
#